data_AF-A0A7K3Y5W4-F1
#
_entry.id   AF-A0A7K3Y5W4-F1
#
_cell.length_a   1.000
_cell.length_b   1.000
_cell.length_c   1.000
_cell.angle_alpha   90.00
_cell.angle_beta   90.00
_cell.angle_gamma   90.00
#
_symmetry.space_group_name_H-M   'P 1'
#
loop_
_entity.id
_entity.type
_entity.pdbx_description
1 polymer ?
#
loop_
_entity_poly.entity_id
_entity_poly.type
_entity_poly.pdbx_seq_one_letter_code
_entity_poly.pdbx_strand_id
1 'polypeptide(L)'
;MGSNSLREHPNNRMLLWRNAIQLFHIYPKLSFIGPFAEAGIQDYVIEVNLSYNWRKKDDPDAGKMFDPDICASGESGWLILELTTNTRSKAGKLEKYQHLDCNSLSIYDIPSAQGPPDVLSGRLEYVDDGGFCQLVLLDQFRVNKADQIQNARLRESLIAADGIPLSKLPELPIAFVPESIYDMNGVRIGLIDLVLQIFAPNSTGKTAAEMADAGLERLARKVDPRKRNILINKIESEMGVLAGDYLGDYLERTEDGRYAPKEKYVNTPNQRGAIWSRVRAWAFSEQMDLDYPFNSKDCSKDAGAPQ
;
A
#
# COMPACT_ATOMS: atom_id res chain seq x y z
N MET A 1 -12.82 6.79 27.93
CA MET A 1 -12.57 5.37 27.60
C MET A 1 -13.40 5.05 26.37
N GLY A 2 -12.73 4.91 25.23
CA GLY A 2 -13.34 4.70 23.91
C GLY A 2 -12.24 4.32 22.93
N SER A 3 -11.40 3.37 23.33
CA SER A 3 -10.28 2.85 22.55
C SER A 3 -10.69 1.52 21.92
N ASN A 4 -11.55 1.59 20.90
CA ASN A 4 -11.91 0.45 20.05
C ASN A 4 -12.51 0.99 18.75
N SER A 5 -11.70 1.49 17.81
CA SER A 5 -12.17 1.72 16.43
C SER A 5 -11.08 1.90 15.35
N LEU A 6 -9.79 1.92 15.68
CA LEU A 6 -8.70 2.02 14.68
C LEU A 6 -8.04 0.68 14.34
N ARG A 7 -8.46 -0.41 15.01
CA ARG A 7 -7.94 -1.75 14.75
C ARG A 7 -8.51 -2.25 13.42
N GLU A 8 -7.65 -2.23 12.40
CA GLU A 8 -7.79 -2.98 11.15
C GLU A 8 -8.90 -2.50 10.18
N HIS A 9 -8.97 -1.18 9.93
CA HIS A 9 -9.59 -0.73 8.68
C HIS A 9 -8.59 -0.91 7.52
N PRO A 10 -8.97 -1.54 6.39
CA PRO A 10 -8.13 -1.67 5.19
C PRO A 10 -7.57 -0.31 4.70
N ASN A 11 -8.32 0.78 4.97
CA ASN A 11 -7.93 2.15 4.63
C ASN A 11 -6.76 2.68 5.45
N ASN A 12 -6.53 2.22 6.69
CA ASN A 12 -5.47 2.75 7.54
C ASN A 12 -4.08 2.40 6.99
N ARG A 13 -3.93 1.19 6.45
CA ARG A 13 -2.67 0.72 5.85
C ARG A 13 -2.36 1.51 4.58
N MET A 14 -3.35 1.63 3.69
CA MET A 14 -3.21 2.43 2.47
C MET A 14 -2.91 3.90 2.78
N LEU A 15 -3.60 4.49 3.76
CA LEU A 15 -3.36 5.86 4.22
C LEU A 15 -1.92 6.04 4.72
N LEU A 16 -1.44 5.13 5.57
CA LEU A 16 -0.08 5.15 6.10
C LEU A 16 0.97 5.17 4.99
N TRP A 17 0.85 4.25 4.03
CA TRP A 17 1.76 4.18 2.88
C TRP A 17 1.71 5.42 2.02
N ARG A 18 0.51 5.90 1.67
CA ARG A 18 0.34 7.11 0.84
C ARG A 18 1.01 8.30 1.50
N ASN A 19 0.75 8.51 2.77
CA ASN A 19 1.32 9.60 3.54
C ASN A 19 2.84 9.48 3.66
N ALA A 20 3.38 8.27 3.87
CA ALA A 20 4.82 8.04 3.89
C ALA A 20 5.49 8.34 2.54
N ILE A 21 4.91 7.86 1.43
CA ILE A 21 5.46 8.04 0.08
C ILE A 21 5.46 9.53 -0.31
N GLN A 22 4.42 10.27 0.06
CA GLN A 22 4.35 11.71 -0.22
C GLN A 22 5.52 12.50 0.36
N LEU A 23 6.16 12.04 1.44
CA LEU A 23 7.31 12.70 2.06
C LEU A 23 8.59 12.66 1.19
N PHE A 24 8.61 11.81 0.16
CA PHE A 24 9.71 11.74 -0.82
C PHE A 24 9.51 12.63 -2.04
N HIS A 25 8.36 13.30 -2.17
CA HIS A 25 7.95 13.94 -3.42
C HIS A 25 7.93 15.47 -3.31
N ILE A 26 8.08 16.12 -4.46
CA ILE A 26 7.93 17.57 -4.61
C ILE A 26 6.60 17.84 -5.31
N TYR A 27 5.79 18.72 -4.73
CA TYR A 27 4.50 19.14 -5.26
C TYR A 27 4.49 20.66 -5.49
N PRO A 28 5.03 21.14 -6.63
CA PRO A 28 5.22 22.58 -6.86
C PRO A 28 3.91 23.38 -6.82
N LYS A 29 2.82 22.78 -7.32
CA LYS A 29 1.48 23.41 -7.33
C LYS A 29 0.90 23.65 -5.93
N LEU A 30 1.39 22.91 -4.93
CA LEU A 30 0.98 23.03 -3.54
C LEU A 30 2.05 23.71 -2.69
N SER A 31 3.15 24.17 -3.31
CA SER A 31 4.32 24.70 -2.63
C SER A 31 4.81 23.79 -1.50
N PHE A 32 4.69 22.47 -1.70
CA PHE A 32 5.09 21.46 -0.73
C PHE A 32 6.29 20.67 -1.25
N ILE A 33 7.31 20.56 -0.42
CA ILE A 33 8.47 19.71 -0.62
C ILE A 33 8.49 18.75 0.57
N GLY A 34 8.42 17.45 0.29
CA GLY A 34 8.49 16.44 1.35
C GLY A 34 9.85 16.48 2.06
N PRO A 35 9.91 16.19 3.38
CA PRO A 35 11.13 16.34 4.16
C PRO A 35 12.28 15.44 3.69
N PHE A 36 11.99 14.28 3.08
CA PHE A 36 13.03 13.44 2.49
C PHE A 36 13.56 14.05 1.18
N ALA A 37 12.66 14.59 0.35
CA ALA A 37 13.05 15.29 -0.87
C ALA A 37 13.89 16.54 -0.58
N GLU A 38 13.50 17.34 0.43
CA GLU A 38 14.23 18.52 0.90
C GLU A 38 15.64 18.16 1.38
N ALA A 39 15.77 17.00 2.03
CA ALA A 39 17.05 16.44 2.46
C ALA A 39 17.92 15.86 1.33
N GLY A 40 17.44 15.89 0.09
CA GLY A 40 18.12 15.33 -1.08
C GLY A 40 18.01 13.81 -1.20
N ILE A 41 17.04 13.19 -0.51
CA ILE A 41 16.79 11.74 -0.51
C ILE A 41 15.48 11.50 -1.29
N GLN A 42 15.60 11.37 -2.61
CA GLN A 42 14.45 11.19 -3.51
C GLN A 42 14.39 9.78 -4.11
N ASP A 43 15.53 9.07 -4.17
CA ASP A 43 15.59 7.72 -4.69
C ASP A 43 15.31 6.72 -3.59
N TYR A 44 14.10 6.16 -3.63
CA TYR A 44 13.65 5.11 -2.73
C TYR A 44 13.18 3.88 -3.49
N VAL A 45 13.16 2.75 -2.79
CA VAL A 45 12.67 1.43 -3.18
C VAL A 45 11.83 0.86 -2.04
N ILE A 46 10.95 -0.08 -2.39
CA ILE A 46 9.93 -0.61 -1.48
C ILE A 46 10.05 -2.13 -1.37
N GLU A 47 9.94 -2.64 -0.14
CA GLU A 47 10.01 -4.07 0.21
C GLU A 47 11.24 -4.78 -0.35
N VAL A 48 12.39 -4.18 -0.13
CA VAL A 48 13.67 -4.73 -0.60
C VAL A 48 14.26 -5.69 0.40
N ASN A 49 15.02 -6.66 -0.10
CA ASN A 49 15.77 -7.59 0.73
C ASN A 49 17.20 -7.07 0.89
N LEU A 50 17.54 -6.60 2.08
CA LEU A 50 18.90 -6.16 2.40
C LEU A 50 19.62 -7.20 3.25
N SER A 51 20.90 -7.40 2.95
CA SER A 51 21.73 -8.28 3.77
C SER A 51 22.14 -7.57 5.05
N TYR A 52 22.12 -8.29 6.16
CA TYR A 52 22.72 -7.87 7.41
C TYR A 52 24.24 -8.00 7.31
N ASN A 53 24.96 -7.00 7.82
CA ASN A 53 26.39 -6.89 7.66
C ASN A 53 27.13 -8.17 8.08
N TRP A 54 27.61 -8.91 7.08
CA TRP A 54 28.29 -10.19 7.22
C TRP A 54 29.62 -10.09 7.99
N ARG A 55 30.19 -8.88 8.12
CA ARG A 55 31.44 -8.65 8.85
C ARG A 55 31.29 -8.82 10.36
N LYS A 56 30.06 -8.85 10.88
CA LYS A 56 29.76 -9.15 12.28
C LYS A 56 29.69 -10.67 12.52
N LYS A 57 30.79 -11.39 12.35
CA LYS A 57 30.82 -12.87 12.32
C LYS A 57 30.23 -13.57 13.56
N ASP A 58 30.26 -12.91 14.72
CA ASP A 58 29.72 -13.45 15.98
C ASP A 58 28.24 -13.08 16.22
N ASP A 59 27.64 -12.30 15.31
CA ASP A 59 26.23 -11.92 15.38
C ASP A 59 25.38 -13.03 14.73
N PRO A 60 24.36 -13.58 15.43
CA PRO A 60 23.52 -14.63 14.89
C PRO A 60 22.73 -14.19 13.64
N ASP A 61 22.62 -12.89 13.37
CA ASP A 61 21.95 -12.35 12.18
C ASP A 61 22.92 -12.06 11.02
N ALA A 62 24.23 -12.30 11.17
CA ALA A 62 25.23 -12.10 10.12
C ALA A 62 24.88 -12.83 8.81
N GLY A 63 24.83 -12.07 7.71
CA GLY A 63 24.50 -12.61 6.39
C GLY A 63 23.04 -12.99 6.18
N LYS A 64 22.16 -12.81 7.17
CA LYS A 64 20.72 -12.96 6.97
C LYS A 64 20.17 -11.81 6.13
N MET A 65 19.05 -12.08 5.46
CA MET A 65 18.30 -11.08 4.72
C MET A 65 17.17 -10.52 5.58
N PHE A 66 16.92 -9.24 5.43
CA PHE A 66 15.84 -8.52 6.10
C PHE A 66 15.06 -7.69 5.08
N ASP A 67 13.80 -7.41 5.40
CA ASP A 67 12.79 -6.85 4.50
C ASP A 67 12.23 -5.51 5.03
N PRO A 68 13.03 -4.42 5.06
CA PRO A 68 12.51 -3.10 5.36
C PRO A 68 11.45 -2.66 4.35
N ASP A 69 10.46 -1.91 4.84
CA ASP A 69 9.36 -1.43 4.00
C ASP A 69 9.83 -0.42 2.96
N ILE A 70 10.57 0.61 3.37
CA ILE A 70 11.15 1.60 2.46
C ILE A 70 12.63 1.78 2.76
N CYS A 71 13.45 1.72 1.72
CA CYS A 71 14.85 2.15 1.76
C CYS A 71 15.05 3.28 0.79
N ALA A 72 15.82 4.28 1.19
CA ALA A 72 16.10 5.42 0.34
C ALA A 72 17.54 5.90 0.51
N SER A 73 18.13 6.41 -0.56
CA SER A 73 19.49 6.93 -0.57
C SER A 73 19.54 8.25 -1.32
N GLY A 74 20.51 9.07 -0.98
CA GLY A 74 20.80 10.33 -1.63
C GLY A 74 22.22 10.80 -1.27
N GLU A 75 22.58 11.98 -1.77
CA GLU A 75 23.91 12.56 -1.52
C GLU A 75 24.20 12.78 -0.02
N SER A 76 23.16 13.02 0.78
CA SER A 76 23.29 13.29 2.21
C SER A 76 23.39 12.04 3.08
N GLY A 77 23.12 10.84 2.51
CA GLY A 77 23.12 9.57 3.23
C GLY A 77 21.97 8.68 2.79
N TRP A 78 21.68 7.66 3.59
CA TRP A 78 20.59 6.74 3.33
C TRP A 78 19.79 6.46 4.59
N LEU A 79 18.54 6.07 4.40
CA LEU A 79 17.61 5.80 5.47
C LEU A 79 16.82 4.52 5.22
N ILE A 80 16.30 3.99 6.32
CA ILE A 80 15.35 2.90 6.35
C ILE A 80 14.12 3.39 7.10
N LEU A 81 12.95 3.21 6.50
CA LEU A 81 11.67 3.52 7.10
C LEU A 81 10.82 2.25 7.19
N GLU A 82 10.56 1.81 8.42
CA GLU A 82 9.62 0.72 8.73
C GLU A 82 8.24 1.33 9.01
N LEU A 83 7.23 0.89 8.27
CA LEU A 83 5.85 1.29 8.42
C LEU A 83 5.08 0.23 9.20
N THR A 84 4.23 0.65 10.14
CA THR A 84 3.36 -0.32 10.81
C THR A 84 2.06 0.29 11.34
N THR A 85 1.02 -0.52 11.29
CA THR A 85 -0.27 -0.26 11.95
C THR A 85 -0.44 -1.06 13.24
N ASN A 86 0.55 -1.90 13.62
CA ASN A 86 0.50 -2.72 14.83
C ASN A 86 0.69 -1.85 16.07
N THR A 87 -0.06 -2.05 17.14
CA THR A 87 0.09 -1.27 18.38
C THR A 87 1.31 -1.65 19.22
N ARG A 88 2.06 -2.69 18.85
CA ARG A 88 3.28 -3.14 19.54
C ARG A 88 4.51 -2.40 19.01
N SER A 89 5.48 -2.20 19.91
CA SER A 89 6.78 -1.63 19.59
C SER A 89 7.54 -2.50 18.57
N LYS A 90 8.26 -1.83 17.67
CA LYS A 90 9.14 -2.41 16.65
C LYS A 90 10.62 -2.24 16.99
N ALA A 91 10.96 -1.74 18.18
CA ALA A 91 12.33 -1.42 18.60
C ALA A 91 13.37 -2.49 18.23
N GLY A 92 13.11 -3.76 18.57
CA GLY A 92 14.04 -4.85 18.28
C GLY A 92 14.21 -5.17 16.78
N LYS A 93 13.24 -4.81 15.93
CA LYS A 93 13.37 -4.89 14.46
C LYS A 93 14.20 -3.71 13.93
N LEU A 94 13.95 -2.50 14.44
CA LEU A 94 14.69 -1.30 14.07
C LEU A 94 16.17 -1.37 14.44
N GLU A 95 16.50 -1.98 15.58
CA GLU A 95 17.89 -2.21 16.01
C GLU A 95 18.67 -3.04 14.99
N LYS A 96 18.05 -4.08 14.43
CA LYS A 96 18.67 -4.88 13.37
C LYS A 96 18.91 -4.06 12.10
N TYR A 97 18.03 -3.11 11.80
CA TYR A 97 18.11 -2.28 10.60
C TYR A 97 19.29 -1.32 10.60
N GLN A 98 19.82 -0.94 11.77
CA GLN A 98 21.03 -0.13 11.89
C GLN A 98 22.29 -0.82 11.34
N HIS A 99 22.19 -2.11 11.05
CA HIS A 99 23.31 -2.97 10.67
C HIS A 99 23.14 -3.58 9.27
N LEU A 100 22.16 -3.12 8.50
CA LEU A 100 21.98 -3.54 7.12
C LEU A 100 23.08 -2.96 6.22
N ASP A 101 23.48 -3.75 5.23
CA ASP A 101 24.56 -3.41 4.31
C ASP A 101 24.04 -2.56 3.14
N CYS A 102 24.45 -1.29 3.13
CA CYS A 102 24.19 -0.31 2.08
C CYS A 102 24.57 -0.79 0.66
N ASN A 103 25.54 -1.72 0.53
CA ASN A 103 25.92 -2.25 -0.78
C ASN A 103 24.80 -3.04 -1.45
N SER A 104 23.89 -3.61 -0.65
CA SER A 104 22.70 -4.33 -1.14
C SER A 104 21.76 -3.42 -1.94
N LEU A 105 21.81 -2.09 -1.75
CA LEU A 105 20.97 -1.11 -2.46
C LEU A 105 21.29 -1.05 -3.96
N SER A 106 22.52 -1.35 -4.34
CA SER A 106 22.97 -1.31 -5.75
C SER A 106 22.22 -2.29 -6.65
N ILE A 107 21.70 -3.39 -6.08
CA ILE A 107 20.87 -4.38 -6.79
C ILE A 107 19.53 -3.76 -7.23
N TYR A 108 19.11 -2.68 -6.58
CA TYR A 108 17.86 -1.98 -6.79
C TYR A 108 18.03 -0.64 -7.50
N ASP A 109 19.16 -0.45 -8.19
CA ASP A 109 19.52 0.79 -8.90
C ASP A 109 19.54 2.04 -7.99
N ILE A 110 19.68 1.86 -6.67
CA ILE A 110 19.87 2.94 -5.72
C ILE A 110 21.37 3.12 -5.46
N PRO A 111 21.90 4.37 -5.52
CA PRO A 111 23.28 4.64 -5.17
C PRO A 111 23.63 4.13 -3.77
N SER A 112 24.70 3.32 -3.68
CA SER A 112 25.23 2.90 -2.39
C SER A 112 25.68 4.14 -1.60
N ALA A 113 25.17 4.27 -0.38
CA ALA A 113 25.64 5.29 0.55
C ALA A 113 26.83 4.77 1.37
N GLN A 114 27.45 5.67 2.14
CA GLN A 114 28.50 5.32 3.10
C GLN A 114 27.94 5.39 4.53
N GLY A 115 28.39 4.47 5.39
CA GLY A 115 28.01 4.45 6.80
C GLY A 115 26.66 3.78 7.10
N PRO A 116 26.25 3.75 8.38
CA PRO A 116 24.98 3.16 8.80
C PRO A 116 23.78 3.99 8.30
N PRO A 117 22.59 3.38 8.15
CA PRO A 117 21.38 4.11 7.79
C PRO A 117 20.84 4.91 8.98
N ASP A 118 20.17 6.02 8.69
CA ASP A 118 19.19 6.57 9.61
C ASP A 118 17.95 5.64 9.62
N VAL A 119 17.62 5.06 10.77
CA VAL A 119 16.48 4.14 10.91
C VAL A 119 15.30 4.86 11.56
N LEU A 120 14.17 4.85 10.86
CA LEU A 120 12.93 5.50 11.27
C LEU A 120 11.77 4.50 11.34
N SER A 121 10.79 4.83 12.18
CA SER A 121 9.48 4.17 12.19
C SER A 121 8.39 5.13 11.73
N GLY A 122 7.41 4.63 10.99
CA GLY A 122 6.24 5.38 10.53
C GLY A 122 4.93 4.70 10.93
N ARG A 123 4.03 5.45 11.55
CA ARG A 123 2.76 4.96 12.09
C ARG A 123 1.66 6.00 11.92
N LEU A 124 0.39 5.59 12.04
CA LEU A 124 -0.71 6.55 12.15
C LEU A 124 -0.86 7.12 13.57
N GLU A 125 -0.32 6.45 14.57
CA GLU A 125 -0.36 6.87 15.97
C GLU A 125 0.99 6.65 16.65
N TYR A 126 1.25 7.42 17.72
CA TYR A 126 2.49 7.30 18.46
C TYR A 126 2.50 6.01 19.32
N VAL A 127 3.54 5.20 19.13
CA VAL A 127 3.90 4.04 19.97
C VAL A 127 5.40 4.14 20.20
N ASP A 128 5.89 4.10 21.43
CA ASP A 128 7.33 4.22 21.67
C ASP A 128 8.12 3.04 21.05
N ASP A 129 8.93 3.33 20.04
CA ASP A 129 9.79 2.36 19.34
C ASP A 129 11.24 2.40 19.84
N GLY A 130 11.49 2.98 21.02
CA GLY A 130 12.82 3.02 21.63
C GLY A 130 13.67 4.18 21.10
N GLY A 131 14.98 3.96 20.96
CA GLY A 131 15.97 4.98 20.58
C GLY A 131 15.97 5.36 19.09
N PHE A 132 14.80 5.48 18.46
CA PHE A 132 14.66 5.74 17.02
C PHE A 132 13.76 6.94 16.77
N CYS A 133 14.00 7.63 15.67
CA CYS A 133 13.10 8.68 15.20
C CYS A 133 11.77 8.06 14.75
N GLN A 134 10.66 8.73 15.09
CA GLN A 134 9.31 8.19 14.87
C GLN A 134 8.41 9.22 14.20
N LEU A 135 7.81 8.81 13.10
CA LEU A 135 6.93 9.61 12.26
C LEU A 135 5.48 9.20 12.53
N VAL A 136 4.64 10.18 12.85
CA VAL A 136 3.18 10.00 12.92
C VAL A 136 2.57 10.62 11.66
N LEU A 137 1.83 9.80 10.91
CA LEU A 137 1.46 10.01 9.52
C LEU A 137 -0.07 9.95 9.32
N LEU A 138 -0.86 10.52 10.24
CA LEU A 138 -2.32 10.52 10.15
C LEU A 138 -2.83 11.81 9.46
N ASP A 139 -3.19 12.83 10.23
CA ASP A 139 -3.75 14.08 9.71
C ASP A 139 -2.68 15.15 9.53
N GLN A 140 -1.75 15.22 10.48
CA GLN A 140 -0.58 16.07 10.47
C GLN A 140 0.65 15.21 10.52
N PHE A 141 1.68 15.61 9.79
CA PHE A 141 3.00 15.03 9.91
C PHE A 141 3.56 15.40 11.27
N ARG A 142 3.83 14.42 12.14
CA ARG A 142 4.51 14.67 13.42
C ARG A 142 5.81 13.89 13.54
N VAL A 143 6.83 14.55 14.06
CA VAL A 143 8.15 13.95 14.27
C VAL A 143 8.44 13.86 15.77
N ASN A 144 8.76 12.66 16.23
CA ASN A 144 9.21 12.40 17.60
C ASN A 144 10.65 11.91 17.57
N LYS A 145 11.45 12.32 18.57
CA LYS A 145 12.85 11.92 18.73
C LYS A 145 13.72 12.23 17.50
N ALA A 146 13.53 13.42 16.91
CA ALA A 146 14.30 13.87 15.74
C ALA A 146 15.81 13.92 16.01
N ASP A 147 16.21 14.09 17.28
CA ASP A 147 17.59 14.03 17.75
C ASP A 147 18.28 12.68 17.49
N GLN A 148 17.52 11.61 17.26
CA GLN A 148 18.05 10.28 16.91
C GLN A 148 18.49 10.17 15.44
N ILE A 149 18.25 11.20 14.62
CA ILE A 149 18.72 11.27 13.24
C ILE A 149 20.15 11.83 13.19
N GLN A 150 21.05 11.05 12.58
CA GLN A 150 22.46 11.41 12.40
C GLN A 150 22.66 12.40 11.25
N ASN A 151 21.95 12.21 10.14
CA ASN A 151 21.99 13.13 9.01
C ASN A 151 21.37 14.48 9.39
N ALA A 152 22.20 15.51 9.56
CA ALA A 152 21.78 16.84 10.00
C ALA A 152 20.73 17.45 9.06
N ARG A 153 20.91 17.32 7.75
CA ARG A 153 19.98 17.86 6.74
C ARG A 153 18.62 17.17 6.81
N LEU A 154 18.61 15.84 6.97
CA LEU A 154 17.38 15.07 7.17
C LEU A 154 16.68 15.49 8.47
N ARG A 155 17.42 15.59 9.57
CA ARG A 155 16.89 16.02 10.87
C ARG A 155 16.24 17.40 10.80
N GLU A 156 16.94 18.37 10.22
CA GLU A 156 16.44 19.74 10.06
C GLU A 156 15.19 19.80 9.18
N SER A 157 15.18 19.04 8.07
CA SER A 157 14.03 18.98 7.16
C SER A 157 12.81 18.34 7.83
N LEU A 158 13.01 17.29 8.63
CA LEU A 158 11.95 16.64 9.42
C LEU A 158 11.36 17.60 10.47
N ILE A 159 12.22 18.31 11.21
CA ILE A 159 11.78 19.30 12.21
C ILE A 159 11.01 20.44 11.55
N ALA A 160 11.49 20.97 10.42
CA ALA A 160 10.84 22.05 9.70
C ALA A 160 9.47 21.65 9.14
N ALA A 161 9.29 20.36 8.82
CA ALA A 161 8.03 19.82 8.31
C ALA A 161 7.02 19.45 9.43
N ASP A 162 7.42 19.43 10.71
CA ASP A 162 6.53 19.05 11.82
C ASP A 162 5.28 19.95 11.86
N GLY A 163 4.11 19.32 11.91
CA GLY A 163 2.81 19.99 11.89
C GLY A 163 2.21 20.22 10.49
N ILE A 164 2.90 19.90 9.39
CA ILE A 164 2.33 20.02 8.04
C ILE A 164 1.07 19.12 7.93
N PRO A 165 -0.06 19.66 7.44
CA PRO A 165 -1.28 18.88 7.22
C PRO A 165 -1.13 17.95 6.01
N LEU A 166 -1.12 16.64 6.26
CA LEU A 166 -1.02 15.61 5.23
C LEU A 166 -2.33 15.47 4.43
N SER A 167 -3.47 15.75 5.07
CA SER A 167 -4.79 15.73 4.42
C SER A 167 -4.97 16.74 3.28
N LYS A 168 -4.05 17.71 3.14
CA LYS A 168 -4.04 18.69 2.04
C LYS A 168 -3.18 18.27 0.85
N LEU A 169 -2.43 17.18 0.98
CA LEU A 169 -1.60 16.63 -0.09
C LEU A 169 -2.47 15.86 -1.09
N PRO A 170 -2.06 15.79 -2.37
CA PRO A 170 -2.87 15.14 -3.37
C PRO A 170 -2.82 13.64 -3.14
N GLU A 171 -3.98 13.00 -3.22
CA GLU A 171 -4.07 11.55 -3.06
C GLU A 171 -3.22 10.83 -4.11
N LEU A 172 -2.36 9.94 -3.67
CA LEU A 172 -1.62 9.06 -4.57
C LEU A 172 -2.58 7.98 -5.09
N PRO A 173 -2.79 7.87 -6.42
CA PRO A 173 -3.77 6.95 -6.99
C PRO A 173 -3.21 5.52 -7.04
N ILE A 174 -2.81 5.00 -5.88
CA ILE A 174 -2.40 3.60 -5.70
C ILE A 174 -3.60 2.82 -5.17
N ALA A 175 -3.84 1.65 -5.76
CA ALA A 175 -4.84 0.67 -5.32
C ALA A 175 -4.21 -0.47 -4.51
N PHE A 176 -2.90 -0.71 -4.68
CA PHE A 176 -2.14 -1.70 -3.92
C PHE A 176 -0.99 -1.04 -3.18
N VAL A 177 -0.70 -1.57 -1.99
CA VAL A 177 0.62 -1.44 -1.36
C VAL A 177 1.32 -2.80 -1.47
N PRO A 178 2.65 -2.87 -1.45
CA PRO A 178 3.35 -4.13 -1.70
C PRO A 178 2.95 -5.25 -0.71
N GLU A 179 2.60 -4.87 0.51
CA GLU A 179 2.16 -5.79 1.55
C GLU A 179 0.67 -6.16 1.49
N SER A 180 -0.07 -5.68 0.47
CA SER A 180 -1.48 -6.04 0.23
C SER A 180 -1.68 -7.53 -0.02
N ILE A 181 -0.63 -8.26 -0.42
CA ILE A 181 -0.67 -9.72 -0.65
C ILE A 181 -0.92 -10.54 0.62
N TYR A 182 -0.61 -9.98 1.80
CA TYR A 182 -0.78 -10.66 3.09
C TYR A 182 -2.12 -10.32 3.75
N ASP A 183 -2.84 -9.32 3.22
CA ASP A 183 -4.19 -9.00 3.63
C ASP A 183 -5.15 -9.86 2.81
N MET A 184 -5.97 -10.67 3.51
CA MET A 184 -6.94 -11.57 2.89
C MET A 184 -7.86 -10.85 1.90
N ASN A 185 -8.24 -9.60 2.19
CA ASN A 185 -9.15 -8.81 1.34
C ASN A 185 -8.48 -7.62 0.65
N GLY A 186 -7.24 -7.27 1.03
CA GLY A 186 -6.54 -6.09 0.49
C GLY A 186 -6.42 -6.10 -1.03
N VAL A 187 -6.11 -7.26 -1.63
CA VAL A 187 -6.07 -7.41 -3.09
C VAL A 187 -7.46 -7.27 -3.72
N ARG A 188 -8.50 -7.87 -3.14
CA ARG A 188 -9.86 -7.77 -3.69
C ARG A 188 -10.38 -6.34 -3.67
N ILE A 189 -10.17 -5.62 -2.57
CA ILE A 189 -10.57 -4.21 -2.41
C ILE A 189 -9.83 -3.34 -3.44
N GLY A 190 -8.52 -3.51 -3.59
CA GLY A 190 -7.74 -2.77 -4.59
C GLY A 190 -8.15 -3.08 -6.04
N LEU A 191 -8.69 -4.27 -6.30
CA LEU A 191 -9.16 -4.66 -7.63
C LEU A 191 -10.50 -4.05 -8.04
N ILE A 192 -11.29 -3.50 -7.11
CA ILE A 192 -12.64 -3.00 -7.40
C ILE A 192 -12.65 -2.03 -8.60
N ASP A 193 -11.89 -0.94 -8.51
CA ASP A 193 -11.86 0.08 -9.56
C ASP A 193 -11.17 -0.43 -10.84
N LEU A 194 -10.15 -1.28 -10.69
CA LEU A 194 -9.44 -1.89 -11.83
C LEU A 194 -10.35 -2.82 -12.63
N VAL A 195 -11.22 -3.57 -11.97
CA VAL A 195 -12.25 -4.40 -12.60
C VAL A 195 -13.28 -3.52 -13.30
N LEU A 196 -13.74 -2.45 -12.66
CA LEU A 196 -14.69 -1.54 -13.31
C LEU A 196 -14.14 -0.93 -14.60
N GLN A 197 -12.83 -0.65 -14.66
CA GLN A 197 -12.16 -0.17 -15.87
C GLN A 197 -12.20 -1.17 -17.03
N ILE A 198 -12.33 -2.48 -16.76
CA ILE A 198 -12.51 -3.50 -17.82
C ILE A 198 -13.82 -3.26 -18.59
N PHE A 199 -14.84 -2.75 -17.92
CA PHE A 199 -16.16 -2.50 -18.52
C PHE A 199 -16.32 -1.07 -19.07
N ALA A 200 -15.25 -0.27 -19.03
CA ALA A 200 -15.25 1.06 -19.62
C ALA A 200 -15.42 0.99 -21.15
N PRO A 201 -16.04 2.00 -21.79
CA PRO A 201 -16.11 2.06 -23.25
C PRO A 201 -14.71 1.92 -23.87
N ASN A 202 -14.59 1.12 -24.92
CA ASN A 202 -13.34 0.86 -25.65
C ASN A 202 -12.24 0.13 -24.85
N SER A 203 -12.56 -0.40 -23.66
CA SER A 203 -11.62 -1.26 -22.95
C SER A 203 -11.43 -2.56 -23.72
N THR A 204 -10.17 -2.95 -23.91
CA THR A 204 -9.83 -4.27 -24.47
C THR A 204 -9.76 -5.35 -23.40
N GLY A 205 -10.00 -5.01 -22.14
CA GLY A 205 -9.73 -5.86 -20.98
C GLY A 205 -8.34 -5.65 -20.39
N LYS A 206 -8.02 -6.36 -19.31
CA LYS A 206 -6.71 -6.28 -18.64
C LYS A 206 -6.17 -7.64 -18.21
N THR A 207 -4.87 -7.84 -18.33
CA THR A 207 -4.17 -8.98 -17.70
C THR A 207 -3.92 -8.69 -16.22
N ALA A 208 -3.62 -9.74 -15.43
CA ALA A 208 -3.23 -9.56 -14.02
C ALA A 208 -1.99 -8.67 -13.86
N ALA A 209 -1.04 -8.75 -14.81
CA ALA A 209 0.15 -7.89 -14.83
C ALA A 209 -0.19 -6.41 -15.06
N GLU A 210 -1.06 -6.11 -16.02
CA GLU A 210 -1.52 -4.73 -16.27
C GLU A 210 -2.34 -4.18 -15.09
N MET A 211 -3.11 -5.03 -14.39
CA MET A 211 -3.80 -4.63 -13.16
C MET A 211 -2.81 -4.34 -12.03
N ALA A 212 -1.78 -5.17 -11.85
CA ALA A 212 -0.74 -4.94 -10.85
C ALA A 212 -0.03 -3.61 -11.10
N ASP A 213 0.35 -3.32 -12.35
CA ASP A 213 1.01 -2.08 -12.72
C ASP A 213 0.11 -0.85 -12.53
N ALA A 214 -1.16 -0.93 -12.96
CA ALA A 214 -2.12 0.15 -12.76
C ALA A 214 -2.45 0.37 -11.27
N GLY A 215 -2.45 -0.69 -10.46
CA GLY A 215 -2.73 -0.57 -9.03
C GLY A 215 -1.54 -0.11 -8.20
N LEU A 216 -0.30 -0.42 -8.59
CA LEU A 216 0.91 0.10 -7.97
C LEU A 216 1.28 1.51 -8.50
N GLU A 217 0.85 1.85 -9.71
CA GLU A 217 1.05 3.14 -10.36
C GLU A 217 2.53 3.59 -10.30
N ARG A 218 2.83 4.68 -9.59
CA ARG A 218 4.18 5.23 -9.44
C ARG A 218 5.12 4.30 -8.67
N LEU A 219 4.57 3.34 -7.93
CA LEU A 219 5.34 2.36 -7.15
C LEU A 219 5.76 1.16 -8.00
N ALA A 220 5.16 0.93 -9.17
CA ALA A 220 5.41 -0.29 -9.96
C ALA A 220 6.90 -0.52 -10.26
N ARG A 221 7.66 0.56 -10.46
CA ARG A 221 9.13 0.51 -10.70
C ARG A 221 9.98 0.56 -9.43
N LYS A 222 9.37 0.77 -8.27
CA LYS A 222 10.05 0.88 -6.97
C LYS A 222 9.96 -0.40 -6.13
N VAL A 223 9.11 -1.35 -6.52
CA VAL A 223 8.87 -2.61 -5.82
C VAL A 223 9.79 -3.71 -6.35
N ASP A 224 10.30 -4.56 -5.46
CA ASP A 224 11.08 -5.75 -5.82
C ASP A 224 10.34 -6.62 -6.87
N PRO A 225 10.99 -7.01 -7.99
CA PRO A 225 10.35 -7.78 -9.05
C PRO A 225 9.71 -9.10 -8.59
N ARG A 226 10.27 -9.76 -7.57
CA ARG A 226 9.71 -11.01 -7.02
C ARG A 226 8.40 -10.72 -6.29
N LYS A 227 8.35 -9.65 -5.49
CA LYS A 227 7.13 -9.21 -4.80
C LYS A 227 6.05 -8.81 -5.79
N ARG A 228 6.41 -8.09 -6.86
CA ARG A 228 5.50 -7.79 -7.96
C ARG A 228 4.92 -9.04 -8.61
N ASN A 229 5.74 -10.07 -8.86
CA ASN A 229 5.26 -11.34 -9.41
C ASN A 229 4.31 -12.09 -8.45
N ILE A 230 4.56 -12.03 -7.14
CA ILE A 230 3.63 -12.60 -6.14
C ILE A 230 2.28 -11.87 -6.19
N LEU A 231 2.28 -10.54 -6.29
CA LEU A 231 1.05 -9.76 -6.45
C LEU A 231 0.30 -10.13 -7.74
N ILE A 232 1.00 -10.27 -8.87
CA ILE A 232 0.41 -10.69 -10.15
C ILE A 232 -0.29 -12.04 -10.00
N ASN A 233 0.37 -13.04 -9.42
CA ASN A 233 -0.20 -14.36 -9.22
C ASN A 233 -1.43 -14.33 -8.30
N LYS A 234 -1.38 -13.49 -7.25
CA LYS A 234 -2.51 -13.31 -6.33
C LYS A 234 -3.69 -12.64 -7.05
N ILE A 235 -3.45 -11.59 -7.84
CA ILE A 235 -4.48 -10.96 -8.68
C ILE A 235 -5.07 -11.97 -9.64
N GLU A 236 -4.25 -12.79 -10.30
CA GLU A 236 -4.74 -13.82 -11.23
C GLU A 236 -5.67 -14.81 -10.53
N SER A 237 -5.28 -15.30 -9.36
CA SER A 237 -6.11 -16.20 -8.54
C SER A 237 -7.45 -15.55 -8.16
N GLU A 238 -7.42 -14.32 -7.66
CA GLU A 238 -8.62 -13.60 -7.20
C GLU A 238 -9.55 -13.24 -8.37
N MET A 239 -8.99 -12.84 -9.51
CA MET A 239 -9.75 -12.59 -10.73
C MET A 239 -10.37 -13.87 -11.30
N GLY A 240 -9.72 -15.03 -11.15
CA GLY A 240 -10.29 -16.33 -11.50
C GLY A 240 -11.57 -16.63 -10.72
N VAL A 241 -11.55 -16.40 -9.40
CA VAL A 241 -12.73 -16.53 -8.52
C VAL A 241 -13.82 -15.53 -8.93
N LEU A 242 -13.45 -14.25 -9.11
CA LEU A 242 -14.41 -13.22 -9.52
C LEU A 242 -15.08 -13.57 -10.86
N ALA A 243 -14.29 -13.96 -11.87
CA ALA A 243 -14.80 -14.29 -13.20
C ALA A 243 -15.67 -15.54 -13.19
N GLY A 244 -15.31 -16.57 -12.41
CA GLY A 244 -16.06 -17.81 -12.32
C GLY A 244 -17.36 -17.68 -11.52
N ASP A 245 -17.26 -17.18 -10.29
CA ASP A 245 -18.32 -17.33 -9.30
C ASP A 245 -19.26 -16.12 -9.20
N TYR A 246 -18.77 -14.93 -9.60
CA TYR A 246 -19.51 -13.67 -9.42
C TYR A 246 -19.88 -13.03 -10.77
N LEU A 247 -18.95 -12.99 -11.72
CA LEU A 247 -19.10 -12.30 -13.00
C LEU A 247 -19.17 -13.24 -14.20
N GLY A 248 -19.55 -14.51 -14.01
CA GLY A 248 -19.58 -15.51 -15.08
C GLY A 248 -20.39 -15.11 -16.31
N ASP A 249 -21.42 -14.27 -16.18
CA ASP A 249 -22.23 -13.79 -17.31
C ASP A 249 -21.65 -12.55 -18.00
N TYR A 250 -20.70 -11.86 -17.37
CA TYR A 250 -20.21 -10.55 -17.78
C TYR A 250 -18.74 -10.55 -18.19
N LEU A 251 -17.91 -11.38 -17.56
CA LEU A 251 -16.47 -11.38 -17.68
C LEU A 251 -15.99 -12.74 -18.18
N GLU A 252 -15.00 -12.74 -19.05
CA GLU A 252 -14.28 -13.95 -19.45
C GLU A 252 -12.78 -13.75 -19.42
N ARG A 253 -12.07 -14.87 -19.31
CA ARG A 253 -10.61 -14.92 -19.47
C ARG A 253 -10.30 -15.42 -20.88
N THR A 254 -9.67 -14.56 -21.68
CA THR A 254 -9.26 -14.85 -23.05
C THR A 254 -8.01 -15.75 -23.09
N GLU A 255 -7.67 -16.27 -24.27
CA GLU A 255 -6.50 -17.14 -24.47
C GLU A 255 -5.17 -16.44 -24.15
N ASP A 256 -5.06 -15.12 -24.39
CA ASP A 256 -3.88 -14.31 -24.01
C ASP A 256 -3.84 -13.98 -22.51
N GLY A 257 -4.77 -14.53 -21.71
CA GLY A 257 -4.82 -14.36 -20.26
C GLY A 257 -5.44 -13.04 -19.79
N ARG A 258 -6.13 -12.33 -20.69
CA ARG A 258 -6.80 -11.06 -20.39
C ARG A 258 -8.19 -11.30 -19.84
N TYR A 259 -8.59 -10.51 -18.86
CA TYR A 259 -9.97 -10.43 -18.39
C TYR A 259 -10.71 -9.36 -19.18
N ALA A 260 -11.71 -9.75 -19.95
CA ALA A 260 -12.45 -8.87 -20.86
C ALA A 260 -13.97 -9.07 -20.72
N PRO A 261 -14.79 -8.04 -21.04
CA PRO A 261 -16.22 -8.21 -21.09
C PRO A 261 -16.60 -9.23 -22.18
N LYS A 262 -17.56 -10.11 -21.89
CA LYS A 262 -18.09 -11.04 -22.89
C LYS A 262 -18.75 -10.30 -24.04
N GLU A 263 -18.75 -10.88 -25.24
CA GLU A 263 -19.39 -10.27 -26.44
C GLU A 263 -20.85 -9.83 -26.22
N LYS A 264 -21.59 -10.54 -25.37
CA LYS A 264 -23.00 -10.26 -25.06
C LYS A 264 -23.19 -9.13 -24.05
N TYR A 265 -22.12 -8.60 -23.46
CA TYR A 265 -22.19 -7.47 -22.53
C TYR A 265 -22.66 -6.21 -23.27
N VAL A 266 -23.66 -5.53 -22.69
CA VAL A 266 -24.18 -4.26 -23.23
C VAL A 266 -23.99 -3.20 -22.17
N ASN A 267 -23.23 -2.17 -22.50
CA ASN A 267 -22.78 -1.15 -21.56
C ASN A 267 -23.92 -0.19 -21.08
N THR A 268 -24.91 -0.74 -20.38
CA THR A 268 -26.09 -0.04 -19.86
C THR A 268 -25.91 0.29 -18.38
N PRO A 269 -26.59 1.34 -17.87
CA PRO A 269 -26.56 1.67 -16.44
C PRO A 269 -26.95 0.51 -15.53
N ASN A 270 -27.98 -0.27 -15.92
CA ASN A 270 -28.45 -1.41 -15.13
C ASN A 270 -27.39 -2.53 -15.05
N GLN A 271 -26.72 -2.86 -16.17
CA GLN A 271 -25.66 -3.86 -16.14
C GLN A 271 -24.44 -3.37 -15.35
N ARG A 272 -24.06 -2.10 -15.48
CA ARG A 272 -22.98 -1.51 -14.65
C ARG A 272 -23.29 -1.58 -13.17
N GLY A 273 -24.53 -1.26 -12.78
CA GLY A 273 -24.99 -1.37 -11.40
C GLY A 273 -24.95 -2.80 -10.86
N ALA A 274 -25.36 -3.78 -11.67
CA ALA A 274 -25.26 -5.19 -11.32
C ALA A 274 -23.80 -5.65 -11.14
N ILE A 275 -22.91 -5.29 -12.07
CA ILE A 275 -21.47 -5.60 -11.99
C ILE A 275 -20.87 -4.98 -10.74
N TRP A 276 -21.11 -3.67 -10.50
CA TRP A 276 -20.63 -2.99 -9.30
C TRP A 276 -21.08 -3.70 -8.02
N SER A 277 -22.36 -4.07 -7.93
CA SER A 277 -22.88 -4.77 -6.76
C SER A 277 -22.21 -6.13 -6.55
N ARG A 278 -21.95 -6.89 -7.62
CA ARG A 278 -21.30 -8.20 -7.55
C ARG A 278 -19.82 -8.12 -7.22
N VAL A 279 -19.10 -7.15 -7.81
CA VAL A 279 -17.70 -6.87 -7.48
C VAL A 279 -17.55 -6.46 -6.02
N ARG A 280 -18.46 -5.61 -5.52
CA ARG A 280 -18.46 -5.21 -4.12
C ARG A 280 -18.75 -6.41 -3.20
N ALA A 281 -19.76 -7.21 -3.52
CA ALA A 281 -20.08 -8.41 -2.74
C ALA A 281 -18.90 -9.38 -2.68
N TRP A 282 -18.22 -9.62 -3.80
CA TRP A 282 -17.00 -10.43 -3.86
C TRP A 282 -15.88 -9.87 -2.97
N ALA A 283 -15.60 -8.57 -3.08
CA ALA A 283 -14.49 -7.95 -2.35
C ALA A 283 -14.67 -7.95 -0.82
N PHE A 284 -15.91 -8.06 -0.34
CA PHE A 284 -16.25 -8.09 1.09
C PHE A 284 -16.92 -9.40 1.54
N SER A 285 -16.86 -10.46 0.71
CA SER A 285 -17.58 -11.72 0.96
C SER A 285 -17.16 -12.45 2.25
N GLU A 286 -15.96 -12.19 2.78
CA GLU A 286 -15.48 -12.72 4.07
C GLU A 286 -15.73 -11.76 5.25
N GLN A 287 -16.21 -10.53 5.01
CA GLN A 287 -16.67 -9.59 6.05
C GLN A 287 -18.18 -9.71 6.32
N MET A 288 -18.92 -10.48 5.52
CA MET A 288 -20.38 -10.66 5.67
C MET A 288 -20.76 -11.72 6.70
N ASP A 289 -20.14 -11.70 7.88
CA ASP A 289 -20.68 -12.40 9.06
C ASP A 289 -21.06 -11.46 10.22
N LEU A 290 -21.02 -10.14 10.00
CA LEU A 290 -21.58 -9.16 10.94
C LEU A 290 -22.34 -8.05 10.19
N ASP A 291 -23.67 -8.08 10.36
CA ASP A 291 -24.66 -7.02 10.12
C ASP A 291 -25.01 -6.62 8.68
N TYR A 292 -25.97 -7.33 8.06
CA TYR A 292 -27.35 -6.85 7.79
C TYR A 292 -28.12 -7.83 6.87
N PRO A 293 -29.33 -8.30 7.25
CA PRO A 293 -30.17 -9.06 6.34
C PRO A 293 -30.81 -8.12 5.31
N PHE A 294 -30.44 -8.27 4.04
CA PHE A 294 -31.16 -7.67 2.93
C PHE A 294 -32.45 -8.47 2.70
N ASN A 295 -33.51 -8.13 3.43
CA ASN A 295 -34.84 -8.69 3.21
C ASN A 295 -35.41 -8.13 1.89
N SER A 296 -35.16 -8.85 0.79
CA SER A 296 -35.88 -8.69 -0.46
C SER A 296 -37.13 -9.57 -0.44
N LYS A 297 -38.21 -9.08 0.16
CA LYS A 297 -39.58 -9.56 -0.04
C LYS A 297 -40.55 -8.60 0.62
N ASP A 298 -41.08 -7.68 -0.18
CA ASP A 298 -42.50 -7.31 -0.10
C ASP A 298 -42.90 -6.62 -1.40
N CYS A 299 -43.26 -7.45 -2.35
CA CYS A 299 -44.02 -7.06 -3.53
C CYS A 299 -44.84 -8.26 -3.99
N SER A 300 -45.95 -8.53 -3.30
CA SER A 300 -47.16 -9.05 -3.96
C SER A 300 -48.36 -9.10 -3.02
N LYS A 301 -49.39 -8.36 -3.45
CA LYS A 301 -50.83 -8.70 -3.38
C LYS A 301 -51.50 -8.61 -2.02
N ASP A 302 -52.23 -7.51 -1.83
CA ASP A 302 -53.64 -7.61 -1.47
C ASP A 302 -54.47 -6.62 -2.29
N ALA A 303 -55.12 -7.17 -3.31
CA ALA A 303 -56.31 -6.60 -3.92
C ALA A 303 -57.49 -7.35 -3.31
N GLY A 304 -58.28 -6.66 -2.50
CA GLY A 304 -59.46 -7.23 -1.85
C GLY A 304 -60.24 -6.18 -1.07
N ALA A 305 -61.01 -5.37 -1.78
CA ALA A 305 -62.16 -4.64 -1.24
C ALA A 305 -63.40 -5.13 -2.01
N PRO A 306 -64.65 -4.85 -1.58
CA PRO A 306 -65.19 -4.66 -0.23
C PRO A 306 -66.47 -5.50 0.00
N GLN A 307 -66.91 -5.63 1.26
CA GLN A 307 -68.32 -5.48 1.69
C GLN A 307 -68.36 -5.31 3.21
#